data_AF-A0A523X057-F1
#
_entry.id   AF-A0A523X057-F1
#
_cell.length_a   1.000
_cell.length_b   1.000
_cell.length_c   1.000
_cell.angle_alpha   90.00
_cell.angle_beta   90.00
_cell.angle_gamma   90.00
#
_symmetry.space_group_name_H-M   'P 1'
#
loop_
_entity.id
_entity.type
_entity.pdbx_description
1 polymer ?
#
loop_
_entity_poly.entity_id
_entity_poly.type
_entity_poly.pdbx_seq_one_letter_code
_entity_poly.pdbx_strand_id
1 'polypeptide(L)' 'MVYCAKCGAQNEDEASVCTDCGASLKAYRRERRGWEEEIEVRAEEFGERAERFGRRMEDECFGLPGGGSIVGVLIGLA' A
#
# COMPACT_ATOMS: atom_id res chain seq x y z
N MET A 1 -18.53 -5.77 0.08
CA MET A 1 -19.70 -4.89 -0.06
C MET A 1 -19.35 -3.65 -0.89
N VAL A 2 -20.30 -3.09 -1.65
CA VAL A 2 -20.10 -1.80 -2.34
C VAL A 2 -20.96 -0.70 -1.75
N TYR A 3 -20.41 0.52 -1.68
CA TYR A 3 -21.14 1.69 -1.22
C TYR A 3 -21.57 2.55 -2.40
N CYS A 4 -22.83 2.99 -2.37
CA CYS A 4 -23.34 3.89 -3.39
C CYS A 4 -22.72 5.28 -3.21
N ALA A 5 -21.89 5.73 -4.17
CA ALA A 5 -21.31 7.08 -4.14
C ALA A 5 -22.35 8.21 -4.22
N LYS A 6 -23.59 7.90 -4.63
CA LYS A 6 -24.69 8.88 -4.72
C LYS A 6 -25.43 9.08 -3.40
N CYS A 7 -25.73 8.02 -2.66
CA CYS A 7 -26.58 8.09 -1.47
C CYS A 7 -25.99 7.43 -0.21
N GLY A 8 -24.81 6.80 -0.29
CA GLY A 8 -24.14 6.17 0.84
C GLY A 8 -24.65 4.78 1.22
N ALA A 9 -25.73 4.29 0.61
CA ALA A 9 -26.29 2.97 0.89
C ALA A 9 -25.28 1.85 0.65
N GLN A 10 -25.27 0.86 1.54
CA GLN A 10 -24.45 -0.33 1.42
C GLN A 10 -25.20 -1.39 0.61
N ASN A 11 -24.52 -1.98 -0.37
CA ASN A 11 -25.07 -2.96 -1.29
C ASN A 11 -24.13 -4.17 -1.37
N GLU A 12 -24.66 -5.32 -1.83
CA GLU A 12 -23.85 -6.50 -2.13
C GLU A 12 -22.81 -6.19 -3.22
N ASP A 13 -21.66 -6.88 -3.20
CA ASP A 13 -20.57 -6.61 -4.15
C ASP A 13 -20.99 -6.78 -5.61
N GLU A 14 -21.91 -7.72 -5.83
CA GLU A 14 -22.42 -8.10 -7.14
C GLU A 14 -23.62 -7.26 -7.60
N ALA A 15 -24.19 -6.42 -6.73
CA ALA A 15 -25.30 -5.53 -7.07
C ALA A 15 -24.91 -4.55 -8.20
N SER A 16 -25.65 -4.57 -9.30
CA SER A 16 -25.40 -3.66 -10.44
C SER A 16 -26.05 -2.29 -10.26
N VAL A 17 -27.04 -2.20 -9.38
CA VAL A 17 -27.88 -1.03 -9.13
C VAL A 17 -28.09 -0.91 -7.62
N CYS A 18 -28.10 0.32 -7.11
CA CYS A 18 -28.37 0.59 -5.70
C CYS A 18 -29.83 0.30 -5.35
N THR A 19 -30.05 -0.50 -4.31
CA THR A 19 -31.38 -0.88 -3.80
C THR A 19 -32.20 0.32 -3.34
N ASP A 20 -31.54 1.37 -2.87
CA ASP A 20 -32.20 2.49 -2.21
C ASP A 20 -32.51 3.66 -3.15
N CYS A 21 -31.63 3.92 -4.13
CA CYS A 21 -31.74 5.11 -4.99
C CYS A 21 -31.66 4.83 -6.50
N GLY A 22 -31.47 3.57 -6.91
CA GLY A 22 -31.45 3.18 -8.32
C GLY A 22 -30.20 3.58 -9.12
N ALA A 23 -29.17 4.14 -8.48
CA ALA A 23 -27.93 4.51 -9.17
C ALA A 23 -27.14 3.27 -9.64
N SER A 24 -26.45 3.38 -10.78
CA SER A 24 -25.57 2.30 -11.26
C SER A 24 -24.32 2.17 -10.39
N LEU A 25 -23.99 0.94 -9.99
CA LEU A 25 -22.83 0.63 -9.15
C LEU A 25 -21.62 0.09 -9.95
N LYS A 26 -21.76 -0.05 -11.28
CA LYS A 26 -20.73 -0.66 -12.15
C LYS A 26 -19.42 0.13 -12.17
N ALA A 27 -19.48 1.46 -12.12
CA ALA A 27 -18.29 2.33 -12.15
C ALA A 27 -17.42 2.14 -10.89
N TYR A 28 -18.06 2.16 -9.71
CA TYR A 28 -17.38 1.99 -8.43
C TYR A 28 -16.72 0.60 -8.28
N ARG A 29 -17.37 -0.44 -8.82
CA ARG A 29 -16.79 -1.81 -8.83
C ARG A 29 -15.49 -1.88 -9.65
N ARG A 30 -15.46 -1.26 -10.84
CA ARG A 30 -14.26 -1.27 -11.69
C ARG A 30 -13.11 -0.55 -10.99
N GLU A 31 -13.40 0.60 -10.38
CA GLU A 31 -12.41 1.38 -9.64
C GLU A 31 -11.84 0.59 -8.46
N ARG A 32 -12.68 0.02 -7.58
CA ARG A 32 -12.23 -0.79 -6.44
C ARG A 32 -11.30 -1.95 -6.85
N ARG A 33 -11.66 -2.69 -7.90
CA ARG A 33 -10.83 -3.81 -8.39
C ARG A 33 -9.46 -3.32 -8.86
N GLY A 34 -9.39 -2.16 -9.51
CA GLY A 34 -8.12 -1.53 -9.88
C GLY A 34 -7.27 -1.21 -8.66
N TRP A 35 -7.86 -0.59 -7.64
CA TRP A 35 -7.14 -0.27 -6.39
C TRP A 35 -6.58 -1.50 -5.68
N GLU A 36 -7.34 -2.61 -5.61
CA GLU A 36 -6.88 -3.86 -4.98
C GLU A 36 -5.65 -4.42 -5.71
N GLU A 37 -5.72 -4.50 -7.04
CA GLU A 37 -4.59 -4.97 -7.88
C GLU A 37 -3.36 -4.06 -7.74
N GLU A 38 -3.55 -2.74 -7.81
CA GLU A 38 -2.45 -1.77 -7.66
C GLU A 38 -1.77 -1.84 -6.28
N ILE A 39 -2.54 -2.11 -5.21
CA ILE A 39 -2.00 -2.25 -3.86
C ILE A 39 -1.11 -3.50 -3.76
N GLU A 40 -1.53 -4.63 -4.33
CA GLU A 40 -0.75 -5.87 -4.31
C GLU A 40 0.59 -5.68 -5.04
N VAL A 41 0.55 -5.15 -6.27
CA VAL A 41 1.76 -4.86 -7.05
C VAL A 41 2.72 -3.96 -6.28
N ARG A 42 2.20 -2.91 -5.65
CA ARG A 42 3.04 -1.97 -4.88
C ARG A 42 3.59 -2.60 -3.60
N ALA A 43 2.85 -3.50 -2.96
CA ALA A 43 3.30 -4.21 -1.77
C ALA A 43 4.45 -5.19 -2.09
N GLU A 44 4.35 -5.91 -3.21
CA GLU A 44 5.43 -6.79 -3.71
C GLU A 44 6.70 -5.99 -4.02
N GLU A 45 6.58 -4.90 -4.78
CA GLU A 45 7.73 -4.06 -5.14
C GLU A 45 8.39 -3.41 -3.92
N PHE A 46 7.61 -3.08 -2.90
CA PHE A 46 8.13 -2.61 -1.61
C PHE A 46 8.87 -3.73 -0.87
N GLY A 47 8.29 -4.94 -0.82
CA GLY A 47 8.90 -6.12 -0.20
C GLY A 47 10.27 -6.44 -0.80
N GLU A 48 10.36 -6.53 -2.12
CA GLU A 48 11.64 -6.80 -2.81
C GLU A 48 12.71 -5.73 -2.51
N ARG A 49 12.29 -4.46 -2.46
CA ARG A 49 13.18 -3.33 -2.13
C ARG A 49 13.65 -3.40 -0.68
N ALA A 50 12.75 -3.76 0.25
CA ALA A 50 13.06 -3.94 1.67
C ALA A 50 14.02 -5.11 1.90
N GLU A 51 13.82 -6.26 1.24
CA GLU A 51 14.75 -7.39 1.33
C GLU A 51 16.15 -7.07 0.80
N ARG A 52 16.23 -6.35 -0.32
CA ARG A 52 17.52 -5.91 -0.89
C ARG A 52 18.25 -4.97 0.07
N PHE A 53 17.49 -4.09 0.73
CA PHE A 53 18.02 -3.19 1.74
C PHE A 53 18.48 -3.94 2.99
N GLY A 54 17.68 -4.91 3.46
CA GLY A 54 18.02 -5.79 4.59
C GLY A 54 19.31 -6.57 4.34
N ARG A 55 19.46 -7.23 3.17
CA ARG A 55 20.70 -7.93 2.81
C ARG A 55 21.92 -7.01 2.81
N ARG A 56 21.78 -5.78 2.30
CA ARG A 56 22.85 -4.78 2.35
C ARG A 56 23.25 -4.47 3.80
N MET A 57 22.29 -4.40 4.72
CA MET A 57 22.57 -4.18 6.15
C MET A 57 23.17 -5.39 6.85
N GLU A 58 22.83 -6.61 6.43
CA GLU A 58 23.43 -7.85 6.96
C GLU A 58 24.91 -7.96 6.58
N ASP A 59 25.27 -7.51 5.37
CA ASP A 59 26.65 -7.47 4.89
C ASP A 59 27.46 -6.28 5.47
N GLU A 60 26.80 -5.33 6.12
CA GLU A 60 27.38 -4.10 6.69
C GLU A 60 27.29 -4.11 8.22
N CYS A 61 28.34 -4.58 8.91
CA CYS A 61 28.46 -4.39 10.35
C CYS A 61 28.49 -2.87 10.63
N PHE A 62 27.36 -2.33 11.11
CA PHE A 62 27.02 -0.90 11.28
C PHE A 62 26.49 -0.11 10.07
N GLY A 63 25.70 -0.74 9.17
CA GLY A 63 24.57 -0.11 8.45
C GLY A 63 24.70 1.33 7.92
N LEU A 64 25.85 1.71 7.35
CA LEU A 64 26.09 3.00 6.72
C LEU A 64 26.37 2.79 5.22
N PRO A 65 25.57 3.38 4.31
CA PRO A 65 25.79 3.20 2.89
C PRO A 65 27.05 3.96 2.47
N GLY A 66 28.05 3.20 2.02
CA GLY A 66 29.33 3.72 1.54
C GLY A 66 30.41 3.62 2.62
N GLY A 67 31.36 2.71 2.41
CA GLY A 67 32.55 2.59 3.25
C GLY A 67 33.26 3.94 3.38
N GLY A 68 33.32 4.45 4.61
CA GLY A 68 34.06 5.65 4.93
C GLY A 68 33.45 6.44 6.10
N SER A 69 34.00 6.22 7.29
CA SER A 69 34.04 7.17 8.40
C SER A 69 32.78 7.36 9.26
N ILE A 70 32.80 6.73 10.44
CA ILE A 70 32.47 7.30 11.77
C ILE A 70 31.43 8.43 11.76
N VAL A 71 30.14 8.12 11.61
CA VAL A 71 29.05 9.02 12.05
C VAL A 71 27.94 8.18 12.69
N GLY A 72 28.25 7.56 13.83
CA GLY A 72 27.28 6.79 14.63
C GLY A 72 27.39 6.99 16.14
N VAL A 73 28.25 7.91 16.61
CA VAL A 73 28.54 8.09 18.05
C VAL A 73 28.14 9.47 18.59
N LEU A 74 27.53 10.35 17.78
CA LEU A 74 27.25 11.74 18.23
C LEU A 74 25.78 12.06 18.56
N ILE A 75 24.82 11.15 18.36
CA ILE A 75 23.41 11.38 18.75
C ILE A 75 23.06 10.54 20.00
N GLY A 76 23.95 10.51 20.98
CA GLY A 76 23.80 9.74 22.22
C GLY A 76 24.35 10.45 23.47
N LEU A 77 24.55 11.78 23.42
CA LEU A 77 24.87 12.61 24.57
C LEU A 77 23.94 13.82 24.59
N ALA A 78 22.73 13.59 25.11
CA ALA A 78 21.90 14.57 25.78
C ALA A 78 21.45 13.96 27.11
#